data_AF-A0A0F9DVL2-F1
#
_entry.id   AF-A0A0F9DVL2-F1
#
_cell.length_a   1.000
_cell.length_b   1.000
_cell.length_c   1.000
_cell.angle_alpha   90.00
_cell.angle_beta   90.00
_cell.angle_gamma   90.00
#
_symmetry.space_group_name_H-M   'P 1'
#
loop_
_entity.id
_entity.type
_entity.pdbx_description
1 polymer ?
#
loop_
_entity_poly.entity_id
_entity_poly.type
_entity_poly.pdbx_seq_one_letter_code
_entity_poly.pdbx_strand_id
1 'polypeptide(L)'
;MGTGKTRILIENMVRIGGLCLYVTPNTTTENVENEIHKWSNLKAVILKGSRQKRLKLLKQEYDVYIINYQALRLFTRDLQEKKFNIMICDESACLKGYKSLQSKAAFKIGQVIPYKFIATGTPITNNPLDIFGQYRFMNPFIFGFSYIKFRSQYAIMGGYLNYQVLRWINMQEFQKKIYQCAIRYTKEQCLDLPEKLYETIYIDLPDEQQRIYRDLRTSFLAEFEGRIAALGKGVTTDFYGNSVKEGDRVIVAPGVGCGRCYWCLI
;
A
#
# COMPACT_ATOMS: atom_id res chain seq x y z
N MET A 1 12.23 5.40 -7.44
CA MET A 1 12.81 4.60 -8.54
C MET A 1 13.93 5.40 -9.19
N GLY A 2 14.99 4.74 -9.66
CA GLY A 2 16.09 5.38 -10.39
C GLY A 2 17.34 5.76 -9.59
N THR A 3 17.41 5.45 -8.29
CA THR A 3 18.58 5.79 -7.43
C THR A 3 19.59 4.64 -7.28
N GLY A 4 19.58 3.65 -8.19
CA GLY A 4 20.54 2.53 -8.16
C GLY A 4 20.41 1.57 -6.96
N LYS A 5 19.22 1.44 -6.36
CA LYS A 5 19.01 0.61 -5.15
C LYS A 5 19.48 -0.84 -5.34
N THR A 6 19.09 -1.45 -6.45
CA THR A 6 19.46 -2.83 -6.78
C THR A 6 20.98 -3.01 -6.87
N ARG A 7 21.69 -2.06 -7.50
CA ARG A 7 23.16 -2.07 -7.57
C ARG A 7 23.78 -2.07 -6.17
N ILE A 8 23.29 -1.20 -5.28
CA ILE A 8 23.77 -1.14 -3.88
C ILE A 8 23.51 -2.48 -3.17
N LEU A 9 22.35 -3.10 -3.37
CA LEU A 9 22.04 -4.41 -2.79
C LEU A 9 22.98 -5.50 -3.32
N ILE A 10 23.29 -5.49 -4.62
CA ILE A 10 24.22 -6.44 -5.25
C ILE A 10 25.64 -6.23 -4.69
N GLU A 11 26.11 -4.99 -4.60
CA GLU A 11 27.44 -4.69 -4.05
C GLU A 11 27.57 -5.13 -2.57
N ASN A 12 26.53 -4.92 -1.75
CA ASN A 12 26.50 -5.40 -0.37
C ASN A 12 26.47 -6.93 -0.30
N MET A 13 25.69 -7.58 -1.17
CA MET A 13 25.64 -9.04 -1.27
C MET A 13 27.01 -9.62 -1.61
N VAL A 14 27.71 -9.05 -2.61
CA VAL A 14 29.05 -9.47 -3.01
C VAL A 14 30.06 -9.29 -1.87
N ARG A 15 29.99 -8.18 -1.13
CA ARG A 15 30.89 -7.92 0.01
C ARG A 15 30.69 -8.88 1.18
N ILE A 16 29.45 -9.23 1.49
CA ILE A 16 29.13 -10.18 2.57
C ILE A 16 29.52 -11.60 2.17
N GLY A 17 29.25 -11.97 0.91
CA GLY A 17 29.47 -13.31 0.40
C GLY A 17 28.49 -14.35 0.94
N GLY A 18 28.41 -15.48 0.24
CA GLY A 18 27.53 -16.60 0.59
C GLY A 18 26.23 -16.62 -0.22
N LEU A 19 25.36 -17.56 0.14
CA LEU A 19 24.17 -17.90 -0.63
C LEU A 19 23.05 -16.88 -0.43
N CYS A 20 22.53 -16.33 -1.52
CA CYS A 20 21.50 -15.29 -1.47
C CYS A 20 20.13 -15.74 -1.98
N LEU A 21 19.09 -15.41 -1.22
CA LEU A 21 17.69 -15.46 -1.66
C LEU A 21 17.22 -14.04 -1.99
N TYR A 22 17.03 -13.75 -3.28
CA TYR A 22 16.53 -12.47 -3.75
C TYR A 22 15.02 -12.56 -4.01
N VAL A 23 14.24 -11.79 -3.24
CA VAL A 23 12.78 -11.74 -3.33
C VAL A 23 12.35 -10.43 -3.98
N THR A 24 11.54 -10.52 -5.03
CA THR A 24 11.09 -9.35 -5.79
C THR A 24 9.69 -9.55 -6.37
N PRO A 25 8.95 -8.53 -6.81
CA PRO A 25 7.71 -8.72 -7.56
C PRO A 25 7.92 -9.59 -8.81
N ASN A 26 6.87 -10.30 -9.24
CA ASN A 26 6.98 -11.20 -10.40
C ASN A 26 7.37 -10.48 -11.69
N THR A 27 7.01 -9.20 -11.81
CA THR A 27 7.29 -8.37 -12.98
C THR A 27 8.76 -7.97 -13.11
N THR A 28 9.57 -8.09 -12.05
CA THR A 28 10.95 -7.59 -12.02
C THR A 28 11.99 -8.69 -11.83
N THR A 29 11.60 -9.97 -11.80
CA THR A 29 12.55 -11.09 -11.60
C THR A 29 13.61 -11.16 -12.69
N GLU A 30 13.21 -10.96 -13.95
CA GLU A 30 14.15 -10.98 -15.10
C GLU A 30 15.06 -9.75 -15.10
N ASN A 31 14.53 -8.59 -14.73
CA ASN A 31 15.35 -7.38 -14.58
C ASN A 31 16.42 -7.57 -13.50
N VAL A 32 16.06 -8.14 -12.35
CA VAL A 32 17.02 -8.43 -11.26
C VAL A 32 18.10 -9.42 -11.72
N GLU A 33 17.74 -10.49 -12.44
CA GLU A 33 18.70 -11.44 -12.99
C GLU A 33 19.72 -10.74 -13.92
N ASN A 34 19.22 -9.90 -14.83
CA ASN A 34 20.06 -9.11 -15.73
C ASN A 34 20.97 -8.15 -14.97
N GLU A 35 20.47 -7.48 -13.93
CA GLU A 35 21.28 -6.57 -13.11
C GLU A 35 22.36 -7.31 -12.32
N ILE A 36 22.08 -8.50 -11.77
CA ILE A 36 23.09 -9.31 -11.09
C ILE A 36 24.21 -9.70 -12.06
N HIS A 37 23.87 -10.15 -13.27
CA HIS A 37 24.87 -10.49 -14.29
C HIS A 37 25.64 -9.28 -14.81
N LYS A 38 25.01 -8.10 -14.84
CA LYS A 38 25.65 -6.85 -15.28
C LYS A 38 26.65 -6.32 -14.25
N TRP A 39 26.31 -6.40 -12.97
CA TRP A 39 27.07 -5.74 -11.89
C TRP A 39 27.92 -6.70 -11.05
N SER A 40 27.86 -8.01 -11.31
CA SER A 40 28.63 -9.02 -10.60
C SER A 40 28.90 -10.25 -11.47
N ASN A 41 29.87 -11.08 -11.07
CA ASN A 41 30.16 -12.37 -11.71
C ASN A 41 29.39 -13.55 -11.06
N LEU A 42 28.35 -13.26 -10.27
CA LEU A 42 27.58 -14.26 -9.54
C LEU A 42 26.62 -14.99 -10.47
N LYS A 43 26.46 -16.30 -10.26
CA LYS A 43 25.51 -17.13 -10.98
C LYS A 43 24.12 -16.98 -10.35
N ALA A 44 23.20 -16.35 -11.07
CA ALA A 44 21.82 -16.20 -10.64
C ALA A 44 20.88 -17.21 -11.32
N VAL A 45 19.78 -17.54 -10.64
CA VAL A 45 18.70 -18.35 -11.22
C VAL A 45 17.34 -17.90 -10.75
N ILE A 46 16.40 -17.77 -11.69
CA ILE A 46 14.98 -17.53 -11.36
C ILE A 46 14.27 -18.85 -11.08
N LEU A 47 13.66 -18.96 -9.90
CA LEU A 47 12.79 -20.07 -9.51
C LEU A 47 11.42 -19.97 -10.21
N LYS A 48 11.37 -20.31 -11.50
CA LYS A 48 10.17 -20.28 -12.36
C LYS A 48 9.66 -21.67 -12.77
N GLY A 49 8.40 -21.74 -13.18
CA GLY A 49 7.75 -22.95 -13.70
C GLY A 49 7.00 -23.77 -12.64
N SER A 50 6.88 -25.09 -12.87
CA SER A 50 6.18 -26.01 -11.96
C SER A 50 6.91 -26.20 -10.62
N ARG A 51 6.24 -26.79 -9.62
CA ARG A 51 6.87 -27.13 -8.34
C ARG A 51 8.12 -27.98 -8.52
N GLN A 52 8.04 -29.03 -9.33
CA GLN A 52 9.17 -29.92 -9.61
C GLN A 52 10.35 -29.17 -10.25
N LYS A 53 10.09 -28.27 -11.20
CA LYS A 53 11.15 -27.48 -11.84
C LYS A 53 11.87 -26.58 -10.83
N ARG A 54 11.13 -25.89 -9.96
CA ARG A 54 11.72 -25.05 -8.90
C ARG A 54 12.57 -25.87 -7.92
N LEU A 55 12.09 -27.03 -7.50
CA LEU A 55 12.87 -27.92 -6.61
C LEU A 55 14.14 -28.45 -7.29
N LYS A 56 14.08 -28.74 -8.59
CA LYS A 56 15.27 -29.13 -9.37
C LYS A 56 16.29 -27.99 -9.41
N LEU A 57 15.86 -26.75 -9.66
CA LEU A 57 16.73 -25.57 -9.65
C LEU A 57 17.33 -25.32 -8.26
N LEU A 58 16.55 -25.47 -7.19
CA LEU A 58 17.04 -25.32 -5.81
C LEU A 58 18.16 -26.33 -5.45
N LYS A 59 18.18 -27.51 -6.09
CA LYS A 59 19.22 -28.52 -5.88
C LYS A 59 20.52 -28.21 -6.63
N GLN A 60 20.47 -27.43 -7.70
CA GLN A 60 21.65 -26.99 -8.44
C GLN A 60 22.42 -25.94 -7.65
N GLU A 61 23.68 -25.70 -8.02
CA GLU A 61 24.54 -24.71 -7.38
C GLU A 61 24.50 -23.37 -8.12
N TYR A 62 23.98 -22.36 -7.42
CA TYR A 62 23.95 -20.97 -7.84
C TYR A 62 24.29 -20.11 -6.63
N ASP A 63 24.78 -18.90 -6.88
CA ASP A 63 25.08 -17.94 -5.82
C ASP A 63 23.81 -17.20 -5.37
N VAL A 64 22.91 -16.94 -6.32
CA VAL A 64 21.67 -16.17 -6.10
C VAL A 64 20.44 -16.89 -6.64
N TYR A 65 19.43 -17.05 -5.79
CA TYR A 65 18.13 -17.60 -6.16
C TYR A 65 17.08 -16.51 -6.13
N ILE A 66 16.47 -16.24 -7.27
CA ILE A 66 15.46 -15.19 -7.44
C ILE A 66 14.07 -15.81 -7.35
N ILE A 67 13.22 -15.29 -6.48
CA ILE A 67 11.86 -15.79 -6.29
C ILE A 67 10.87 -14.63 -6.11
N ASN A 68 9.62 -14.83 -6.52
CA ASN A 68 8.58 -13.85 -6.25
C ASN A 68 7.97 -14.01 -4.84
N TYR A 69 7.42 -12.93 -4.28
CA TYR A 69 6.80 -12.94 -2.95
C TYR A 69 5.71 -14.01 -2.78
N GLN A 70 4.91 -14.23 -3.82
CA GLN A 70 3.80 -15.18 -3.75
C GLN A 70 4.29 -16.63 -3.64
N ALA A 71 5.40 -16.98 -4.28
CA ALA A 71 5.94 -18.34 -4.25
C ALA A 71 6.59 -18.68 -2.92
N LEU A 72 7.02 -17.70 -2.10
CA LEU A 72 7.61 -17.97 -0.78
C LEU A 72 6.75 -18.90 0.08
N ARG A 73 5.43 -18.73 0.05
CA ARG A 73 4.49 -19.54 0.85
C ARG A 73 4.43 -21.00 0.41
N LEU A 74 4.78 -21.29 -0.83
CA LEU A 74 4.74 -22.63 -1.41
C LEU A 74 6.04 -23.40 -1.16
N PHE A 75 7.15 -22.70 -0.92
CA PHE A 75 8.49 -23.28 -0.79
C PHE A 75 9.14 -22.94 0.56
N THR A 76 8.36 -22.57 1.58
CA THR A 76 8.91 -22.09 2.86
C THR A 76 9.89 -23.09 3.48
N ARG A 77 9.53 -24.38 3.54
CA ARG A 77 10.42 -25.44 4.08
C ARG A 77 11.64 -25.65 3.19
N ASP A 78 11.40 -25.82 1.88
CA ASP A 78 12.45 -26.05 0.89
C ASP A 78 13.52 -24.93 0.91
N LEU A 79 13.09 -23.67 1.09
CA LEU A 79 13.97 -22.51 1.19
C LEU A 79 14.72 -22.41 2.52
N GLN A 80 14.10 -22.85 3.63
CA GLN A 80 14.78 -22.90 4.93
C GLN A 80 15.88 -23.97 4.96
N GLU A 81 15.64 -25.12 4.33
CA GLU A 81 16.60 -26.24 4.26
C GLU A 81 17.85 -25.91 3.44
N LYS A 82 17.74 -25.03 2.44
CA LYS A 82 18.87 -24.60 1.60
C LYS A 82 19.90 -23.74 2.35
N LYS A 83 19.56 -23.22 3.54
CA LYS A 83 20.45 -22.45 4.44
C LYS A 83 21.09 -21.22 3.78
N PHE A 84 20.26 -20.30 3.30
CA PHE A 84 20.74 -19.00 2.78
C PHE A 84 21.45 -18.17 3.85
N ASN A 85 22.47 -17.42 3.43
CA ASN A 85 23.19 -16.46 4.28
C ASN A 85 22.55 -15.07 4.22
N ILE A 86 21.99 -14.72 3.06
CA ILE A 86 21.46 -13.40 2.76
C ILE A 86 20.03 -13.52 2.20
N MET A 87 19.13 -12.65 2.67
CA MET A 87 17.80 -12.49 2.08
C MET A 87 17.57 -11.02 1.74
N ILE A 88 17.32 -10.76 0.46
CA ILE A 88 17.01 -9.42 -0.04
C ILE A 88 15.54 -9.39 -0.41
N CYS A 89 14.80 -8.41 0.09
CA CYS A 89 13.41 -8.17 -0.26
C CYS A 89 13.29 -6.82 -0.97
N ASP A 90 13.30 -6.86 -2.30
CA ASP A 90 13.08 -5.70 -3.15
C ASP A 90 11.58 -5.38 -3.28
N GLU A 91 11.26 -4.11 -3.48
CA GLU A 91 9.92 -3.56 -3.29
C GLU A 91 9.21 -4.07 -2.02
N SER A 92 9.86 -3.89 -0.88
CA SER A 92 9.42 -4.37 0.44
C SER A 92 8.05 -3.87 0.91
N ALA A 93 7.42 -2.92 0.20
CA ALA A 93 6.01 -2.59 0.37
C ALA A 93 5.09 -3.82 0.25
N CYS A 94 5.51 -4.88 -0.48
CA CYS A 94 4.83 -6.17 -0.49
C CYS A 94 4.74 -6.84 0.90
N LEU A 95 5.62 -6.50 1.84
CA LEU A 95 5.64 -7.05 3.19
C LEU A 95 4.80 -6.25 4.21
N LYS A 96 4.18 -5.12 3.81
CA LYS A 96 3.42 -4.24 4.72
C LYS A 96 2.38 -4.98 5.55
N GLY A 97 1.66 -5.90 4.93
CA GLY A 97 0.59 -6.68 5.56
C GLY A 97 1.16 -7.80 6.43
N TYR A 98 1.50 -7.53 7.69
CA TYR A 98 2.10 -8.53 8.59
C TYR A 98 1.27 -9.82 8.79
N LYS A 99 -0.05 -9.76 8.53
CA LYS A 99 -0.95 -10.92 8.57
C LYS A 99 -0.98 -11.73 7.27
N SER A 100 -0.50 -11.17 6.17
CA SER A 100 -0.54 -11.80 4.86
C SER A 100 0.28 -13.09 4.82
N LEU A 101 -0.14 -14.04 3.99
CA LEU A 101 0.57 -15.32 3.84
C LEU A 101 2.00 -15.12 3.33
N GLN A 102 2.21 -14.18 2.41
CA GLN A 102 3.53 -13.86 1.87
C GLN A 102 4.44 -13.26 2.94
N SER A 103 3.96 -12.30 3.75
CA SER A 103 4.76 -11.74 4.85
C SER A 103 5.10 -12.79 5.89
N LYS A 104 4.13 -13.63 6.28
CA LYS A 104 4.38 -14.74 7.22
C LYS A 104 5.43 -15.72 6.70
N ALA A 105 5.39 -16.06 5.41
CA ALA A 105 6.40 -16.92 4.79
C ALA A 105 7.79 -16.26 4.78
N ALA A 106 7.87 -14.99 4.37
CA ALA A 106 9.11 -14.22 4.38
C ALA A 106 9.70 -14.12 5.80
N PHE A 107 8.87 -13.89 6.83
CA PHE A 107 9.33 -13.86 8.22
C PHE A 107 9.89 -15.21 8.68
N LYS A 108 9.22 -16.33 8.34
CA LYS A 108 9.70 -17.67 8.71
C LYS A 108 11.03 -18.01 8.04
N ILE A 109 11.17 -17.71 6.75
CA ILE A 109 12.41 -17.94 6.01
C ILE A 109 13.52 -17.03 6.56
N GLY A 110 13.24 -15.73 6.73
CA GLY A 110 14.19 -14.76 7.26
C GLY A 110 14.57 -14.93 8.73
N GLN A 111 13.94 -15.84 9.49
CA GLN A 111 14.34 -16.15 10.86
C GLN A 111 15.65 -16.96 10.93
N VAL A 112 15.92 -17.79 9.92
CA VAL A 112 17.12 -18.63 9.86
C VAL A 112 18.25 -18.01 9.04
N ILE A 113 18.02 -16.81 8.48
CA ILE A 113 18.95 -16.13 7.59
C ILE A 113 19.62 -14.97 8.35
N PRO A 114 20.97 -14.96 8.47
CA PRO A 114 21.70 -13.95 9.23
C PRO A 114 21.54 -12.53 8.70
N TYR A 115 21.68 -12.32 7.39
CA TYR A 115 21.67 -11.00 6.78
C TYR A 115 20.38 -10.75 6.01
N LYS A 116 19.71 -9.64 6.33
CA LYS A 116 18.44 -9.25 5.70
C LYS A 116 18.47 -7.82 5.23
N PHE A 117 18.09 -7.61 3.98
CA PHE A 117 17.95 -6.29 3.38
C PHE A 117 16.53 -6.10 2.86
N ILE A 118 16.04 -4.87 2.98
CA ILE A 118 14.84 -4.44 2.28
C ILE A 118 15.19 -3.23 1.41
N ALA A 119 14.58 -3.13 0.24
CA ALA A 119 14.62 -1.94 -0.58
C ALA A 119 13.21 -1.61 -1.04
N THR A 120 12.87 -0.31 -1.03
CA THR A 120 11.59 0.15 -1.57
C THR A 120 11.67 1.64 -1.91
N GLY A 121 10.90 2.06 -2.92
CA GLY A 121 10.65 3.47 -3.18
C GLY A 121 9.81 4.16 -2.09
N THR A 122 8.91 3.40 -1.45
CA THR A 122 7.82 3.96 -0.65
C THR A 122 7.58 3.09 0.58
N PRO A 123 8.38 3.25 1.66
CA PRO A 123 8.28 2.39 2.84
C PRO A 123 6.97 2.57 3.61
N ILE A 124 6.36 3.76 3.53
CA ILE A 124 5.04 4.05 4.10
C ILE A 124 4.10 4.32 2.93
N THR A 125 3.23 3.36 2.62
CA THR A 125 2.31 3.47 1.47
C THR A 125 1.06 4.26 1.78
N ASN A 126 0.49 4.05 2.96
CA ASN A 126 -0.75 4.69 3.37
C ASN A 126 -0.56 5.43 4.69
N ASN A 127 -0.13 4.72 5.73
CA ASN A 127 0.04 5.31 7.05
C ASN A 127 1.24 4.70 7.80
N PRO A 128 1.73 5.37 8.87
CA PRO A 128 2.88 4.91 9.63
C PRO A 128 2.84 3.44 10.10
N LEU A 129 1.65 2.84 10.28
CA LEU A 129 1.55 1.46 10.74
C LEU A 129 2.02 0.43 9.70
N ASP A 130 2.05 0.79 8.42
CA ASP A 130 2.52 -0.07 7.33
C ASP A 130 3.99 -0.51 7.52
N ILE A 131 4.78 0.26 8.27
CA ILE A 131 6.19 -0.02 8.50
C ILE A 131 6.41 -1.28 9.33
N PHE A 132 5.43 -1.65 10.16
CA PHE A 132 5.57 -2.76 11.11
C PHE A 132 5.91 -4.07 10.41
N GLY A 133 5.26 -4.36 9.28
CA GLY A 133 5.52 -5.58 8.53
C GLY A 133 6.97 -5.68 8.04
N GLN A 134 7.53 -4.56 7.55
CA GLN A 134 8.90 -4.50 7.05
C GLN A 134 9.93 -4.66 8.18
N TYR A 135 9.70 -4.01 9.32
CA TYR A 135 10.62 -4.13 10.46
C TYR A 135 10.48 -5.46 11.20
N ARG A 136 9.29 -6.06 11.21
CA ARG A 136 9.11 -7.43 11.70
C ARG A 136 9.95 -8.43 10.90
N PHE A 137 10.13 -8.21 9.59
CA PHE A 137 11.04 -8.98 8.77
C PHE A 137 12.52 -8.68 9.09
N MET A 138 12.91 -7.40 9.01
CA MET A 138 14.31 -7.00 9.18
C MET A 138 14.82 -7.31 10.59
N ASN A 139 14.24 -6.64 11.58
CA ASN A 139 14.62 -6.75 12.98
C ASN A 139 13.42 -6.43 13.88
N PRO A 140 12.71 -7.44 14.41
CA PRO A 140 11.54 -7.22 15.25
C PRO A 140 11.88 -6.57 16.59
N PHE A 141 13.14 -6.49 17.02
CA PHE A 141 13.52 -5.84 18.28
C PHE A 141 13.37 -4.31 18.25
N ILE A 142 13.32 -3.69 17.06
CA ILE A 142 13.18 -2.23 16.92
C ILE A 142 11.79 -1.73 17.34
N PHE A 143 10.74 -2.42 16.88
CA PHE A 143 9.34 -2.06 17.13
C PHE A 143 8.58 -3.08 17.98
N GLY A 144 9.22 -4.19 18.34
CA GLY A 144 8.63 -5.30 19.08
C GLY A 144 7.89 -6.31 18.19
N PHE A 145 7.52 -7.43 18.81
CA PHE A 145 6.86 -8.55 18.13
C PHE A 145 5.33 -8.43 18.05
N SER A 146 4.72 -7.50 18.80
CA SER A 146 3.25 -7.37 18.85
C SER A 146 2.80 -6.14 18.07
N TYR A 147 2.01 -6.37 17.02
CA TYR A 147 1.37 -5.29 16.27
C TYR A 147 0.45 -4.45 17.16
N ILE A 148 -0.23 -5.08 18.12
CA ILE A 148 -1.16 -4.37 19.00
C ILE A 148 -0.40 -3.36 19.88
N LYS A 149 0.72 -3.79 20.48
CA LYS A 149 1.59 -2.91 21.28
C LYS A 149 2.20 -1.79 20.44
N PHE A 150 2.70 -2.14 19.26
CA PHE A 150 3.21 -1.17 18.30
C PHE A 150 2.14 -0.14 17.93
N ARG A 151 0.93 -0.58 17.57
CA ARG A 151 -0.18 0.32 17.21
C ARG A 151 -0.55 1.25 18.36
N SER A 152 -0.69 0.74 19.59
CA SER A 152 -1.02 1.57 20.75
C SER A 152 0.08 2.57 21.11
N GLN A 153 1.35 2.29 20.76
CA GLN A 153 2.46 3.19 21.03
C GLN A 153 2.50 4.38 20.06
N TYR A 154 2.03 4.22 18.82
CA TYR A 154 2.18 5.25 17.77
C TYR A 154 0.86 5.81 17.23
N ALA A 155 -0.29 5.24 17.60
CA ALA A 155 -1.59 5.68 17.11
C ALA A 155 -2.67 5.63 18.22
N ILE A 156 -3.44 6.71 18.30
CA ILE A 156 -4.70 6.76 19.03
C ILE A 156 -5.81 6.33 18.08
N MET A 157 -6.47 5.22 18.41
CA MET A 157 -7.56 4.65 17.63
C MET A 157 -8.91 5.14 18.14
N GLY A 158 -9.89 5.22 17.25
CA GLY A 158 -11.28 5.55 17.56
C GLY A 158 -12.23 5.26 16.40
N GLY A 159 -13.38 5.93 16.40
CA GLY A 159 -14.44 5.69 15.43
C GLY A 159 -15.16 4.35 15.64
N TYR A 160 -16.03 3.99 14.69
CA TYR A 160 -16.79 2.74 14.76
C TYR A 160 -15.85 1.52 14.82
N LEU A 161 -16.05 0.67 15.83
CA LEU A 161 -15.23 -0.52 16.12
C LEU A 161 -13.71 -0.26 16.28
N ASN A 162 -13.27 0.96 16.60
CA ASN A 162 -11.85 1.31 16.82
C ASN A 162 -10.92 1.03 15.61
N TYR A 163 -11.42 1.20 14.39
CA TYR A 163 -10.64 1.02 13.16
C TYR A 163 -10.04 2.32 12.60
N GLN A 164 -10.47 3.50 13.06
CA GLN A 164 -9.98 4.77 12.54
C GLN A 164 -8.83 5.30 13.39
N VAL A 165 -7.80 5.83 12.74
CA VAL A 165 -6.72 6.53 13.44
C VAL A 165 -7.15 7.98 13.63
N LEU A 166 -7.35 8.39 14.89
CA LEU A 166 -7.70 9.76 15.24
C LEU A 166 -6.45 10.65 15.28
N ARG A 167 -5.34 10.12 15.80
CA ARG A 167 -4.10 10.88 16.00
C ARG A 167 -2.86 9.99 16.02
N TRP A 168 -1.77 10.51 15.46
CA TRP A 168 -0.43 9.93 15.57
C TRP A 168 0.29 10.47 16.80
N ILE A 169 0.95 9.58 17.56
CA ILE A 169 1.70 9.90 18.77
C ILE A 169 3.11 9.33 18.69
N ASN A 170 4.05 9.87 19.49
CA ASN A 170 5.44 9.40 19.58
C ASN A 170 6.19 9.37 18.22
N MET A 171 5.84 10.27 17.30
CA MET A 171 6.39 10.26 15.93
C MET A 171 7.89 10.60 15.86
N GLN A 172 8.41 11.37 16.80
CA GLN A 172 9.86 11.66 16.87
C GLN A 172 10.66 10.39 17.21
N GLU A 173 10.24 9.64 18.23
CA GLU A 173 10.83 8.34 18.59
C GLU A 173 10.72 7.36 17.42
N PHE A 174 9.54 7.30 16.80
CA PHE A 174 9.27 6.46 15.63
C PHE A 174 10.24 6.75 14.48
N GLN A 175 10.41 8.02 14.12
CA GLN A 175 11.35 8.42 13.06
C GLN A 175 12.78 8.06 13.44
N LYS A 176 13.21 8.33 14.68
CA LYS A 176 14.55 7.97 15.16
C LYS A 176 14.81 6.46 15.01
N LYS A 177 13.85 5.63 15.41
CA LYS A 177 13.93 4.16 15.28
C LYS A 177 14.01 3.69 13.83
N ILE A 178 13.26 4.33 12.93
CA ILE A 178 13.34 4.01 11.49
C ILE A 178 14.75 4.30 10.95
N TYR A 179 15.28 5.49 11.25
CA TYR A 179 16.55 5.91 10.66
C TYR A 179 17.79 5.26 11.30
N GLN A 180 17.65 4.50 12.40
CA GLN A 180 18.76 3.72 12.97
C GLN A 180 19.30 2.64 12.02
N CYS A 181 18.47 2.09 11.14
CA CYS A 181 18.86 1.04 10.21
C CYS A 181 18.37 1.31 8.77
N ALA A 182 18.13 2.57 8.42
CA ALA A 182 17.63 2.95 7.11
C ALA A 182 18.45 4.11 6.53
N ILE A 183 18.76 4.01 5.24
CA ILE A 183 19.34 5.08 4.45
C ILE A 183 18.28 5.52 3.44
N ARG A 184 18.06 6.83 3.33
CA ARG A 184 17.08 7.41 2.41
C ARG A 184 17.74 8.53 1.61
N TYR A 185 17.56 8.47 0.29
CA TYR A 185 17.94 9.54 -0.62
C TYR A 185 16.72 10.07 -1.35
N THR A 186 16.67 11.39 -1.55
CA THR A 186 15.70 12.04 -2.44
C THR A 186 16.21 12.00 -3.89
N LYS A 187 15.33 12.26 -4.87
CA LYS A 187 15.76 12.35 -6.27
C LYS A 187 16.74 13.50 -6.49
N GLU A 188 16.45 14.65 -5.89
CA GLU A 188 17.30 15.85 -5.91
C GLU A 188 18.72 15.57 -5.41
N GLN A 189 18.89 14.66 -4.45
CA GLN A 189 20.21 14.28 -3.94
C GLN A 189 21.00 13.33 -4.85
N CYS A 190 20.34 12.68 -5.81
CA CYS A 190 20.95 11.60 -6.61
C CYS A 190 20.97 11.87 -8.11
N LEU A 191 20.13 12.77 -8.61
CA LEU A 191 19.87 12.93 -10.03
C LEU A 191 19.65 14.41 -10.38
N ASP A 192 20.30 14.86 -11.44
CA ASP A 192 20.06 16.16 -12.06
C ASP A 192 18.86 16.04 -13.02
N LEU A 193 17.66 16.14 -12.46
CA LEU A 193 16.41 16.09 -13.23
C LEU A 193 15.86 17.51 -13.47
N PRO A 194 15.26 17.79 -14.64
CA PRO A 194 14.52 19.02 -14.85
C PRO A 194 13.30 19.09 -13.93
N GLU A 195 12.76 20.30 -13.74
CA GLU A 195 11.54 20.49 -12.97
C GLU A 195 10.37 19.67 -13.55
N LYS A 196 9.56 19.11 -12.65
CA LYS A 196 8.41 18.33 -13.05
C LYS A 196 7.25 19.24 -13.41
N LEU A 197 6.83 19.20 -14.68
CA LEU A 197 5.64 19.89 -15.15
C LEU A 197 4.40 19.08 -14.79
N TYR A 198 3.40 19.77 -14.22
CA TYR A 198 2.09 19.21 -13.93
C TYR A 198 1.05 20.02 -14.68
N GLU A 199 0.31 19.37 -15.57
CA GLU A 199 -0.82 19.96 -16.27
C GLU A 199 -2.10 19.29 -15.79
N THR A 200 -3.06 20.10 -15.35
CA THR A 200 -4.41 19.64 -15.02
C THR A 200 -5.30 19.95 -16.20
N ILE A 201 -5.79 18.91 -16.87
CA ILE A 201 -6.74 19.04 -17.98
C ILE A 201 -8.14 18.86 -17.40
N TYR A 202 -8.94 19.92 -17.43
CA TYR A 202 -10.35 19.86 -17.08
C TYR A 202 -11.13 19.38 -18.30
N ILE A 203 -12.04 18.44 -18.08
CA ILE A 203 -12.91 17.88 -19.12
C ILE A 203 -14.34 18.12 -18.65
N ASP A 204 -15.10 18.84 -19.47
CA ASP A 204 -16.54 19.00 -19.25
C ASP A 204 -17.26 17.71 -19.61
N LEU A 205 -18.23 17.30 -18.78
CA LEU A 205 -19.10 16.18 -19.14
C LEU A 205 -19.98 16.60 -20.32
N PRO A 206 -20.05 15.79 -21.40
CA PRO A 206 -21.05 15.99 -22.45
C PRO A 206 -22.47 15.95 -21.91
N ASP A 207 -23.40 16.63 -22.58
CA ASP A 207 -24.79 16.78 -22.13
C ASP A 207 -25.49 15.45 -21.81
N GLU A 208 -25.24 14.42 -22.61
CA GLU A 208 -25.80 13.08 -22.40
C GLU A 208 -25.29 12.44 -21.10
N GLN A 209 -24.00 12.59 -20.79
CA GLN A 209 -23.42 12.10 -19.54
C GLN A 209 -23.89 12.93 -18.35
N GLN A 210 -24.02 14.25 -18.49
CA GLN A 210 -24.60 15.11 -17.45
C GLN A 210 -26.04 14.72 -17.13
N ARG A 211 -26.83 14.34 -18.14
CA ARG A 211 -28.19 13.83 -17.95
C ARG A 211 -28.18 12.53 -17.16
N ILE A 212 -27.38 11.54 -17.56
CA ILE A 212 -27.26 10.27 -16.83
C ILE A 212 -26.82 10.49 -15.38
N TYR A 213 -25.86 11.38 -15.14
CA TYR A 213 -25.42 11.73 -13.79
C TYR A 213 -26.53 12.39 -12.95
N ARG A 214 -27.35 13.26 -13.56
CA ARG A 214 -28.53 13.84 -12.90
C ARG A 214 -29.60 12.79 -12.60
N ASP A 215 -29.83 11.86 -13.51
CA ASP A 215 -30.81 10.79 -13.35
C ASP A 215 -30.37 9.82 -12.24
N LEU A 216 -29.09 9.43 -12.21
CA LEU A 216 -28.50 8.66 -11.11
C LEU A 216 -28.59 9.43 -9.80
N ARG A 217 -28.22 10.71 -9.78
CA ARG A 217 -28.32 11.52 -8.57
C ARG A 217 -29.74 11.52 -8.01
N THR A 218 -30.75 11.58 -8.88
CA THR A 218 -32.16 11.56 -8.49
C THR A 218 -32.59 10.17 -8.01
N SER A 219 -32.21 9.11 -8.72
CA SER A 219 -32.63 7.74 -8.40
C SER A 219 -32.03 7.18 -7.11
N PHE A 220 -30.88 7.70 -6.68
CA PHE A 220 -30.23 7.32 -5.41
C PHE A 220 -30.70 8.15 -4.21
N LEU A 221 -31.69 9.04 -4.37
CA LEU A 221 -32.33 9.73 -3.26
C LEU A 221 -33.34 8.79 -2.58
N ALA A 222 -33.25 8.69 -1.26
CA ALA A 222 -34.31 8.09 -0.47
C ALA A 222 -35.50 9.05 -0.47
N GLU A 223 -36.54 8.69 -1.22
CA GLU A 223 -37.80 9.42 -1.29
C GLU A 223 -38.65 9.08 -0.06
N PHE A 224 -38.87 10.06 0.81
CA PHE A 224 -39.82 9.94 1.91
C PHE A 224 -41.12 10.64 1.52
N GLU A 225 -42.23 9.91 1.55
CA GLU A 225 -43.55 10.51 1.41
C GLU A 225 -43.97 11.21 2.72
N GLY A 226 -44.29 12.49 2.62
CA GLY A 226 -44.82 13.30 3.72
C GLY A 226 -46.01 14.12 3.27
N ARG A 227 -46.71 14.74 4.23
CA ARG A 227 -47.67 15.82 3.96
C ARG A 227 -47.13 17.12 4.54
N ILE A 228 -47.30 18.21 3.80
CA ILE A 228 -46.90 19.53 4.29
C ILE A 228 -47.83 19.90 5.46
N ALA A 229 -47.30 19.90 6.67
CA ALA A 229 -48.05 20.30 7.85
C ALA A 229 -48.23 21.83 7.94
N ALA A 230 -47.21 22.59 7.55
CA ALA A 230 -47.23 24.04 7.45
C ALA A 230 -46.15 24.52 6.47
N LEU A 231 -46.40 25.62 5.76
CA LEU A 231 -45.41 26.26 4.88
C LEU A 231 -44.70 27.41 5.59
N GLY A 232 -43.36 27.47 5.44
CA GLY A 232 -42.58 28.63 5.86
C GLY A 232 -42.91 29.88 5.03
N LYS A 233 -42.74 31.06 5.63
CA LYS A 233 -43.06 32.35 4.98
C LYS A 233 -42.25 32.52 3.68
N GLY A 234 -42.94 32.64 2.54
CA GLY A 234 -42.33 32.81 1.22
C GLY A 234 -42.02 31.52 0.46
N VAL A 235 -42.34 30.34 1.00
CA VAL A 235 -42.19 29.06 0.30
C VAL A 235 -43.44 28.80 -0.55
N THR A 236 -43.26 28.69 -1.87
CA THR A 236 -44.36 28.44 -2.82
C THR A 236 -44.16 27.20 -3.68
N THR A 237 -42.96 26.60 -3.70
CA THR A 237 -42.63 25.44 -4.54
C THR A 237 -41.87 24.35 -3.80
N ASP A 238 -41.99 23.09 -4.25
CA ASP A 238 -41.20 21.94 -3.78
C ASP A 238 -39.76 21.91 -4.33
N PHE A 239 -39.02 20.83 -4.05
CA PHE A 239 -37.66 20.59 -4.54
C PHE A 239 -37.57 20.55 -6.09
N TYR A 240 -38.65 20.17 -6.76
CA TYR A 240 -38.74 20.04 -8.21
C TYR A 240 -39.27 21.31 -8.89
N GLY A 241 -39.64 22.34 -8.11
CA GLY A 241 -40.19 23.60 -8.62
C GLY A 241 -41.71 23.56 -8.86
N ASN A 242 -42.40 22.51 -8.42
CA ASN A 242 -43.86 22.44 -8.50
C ASN A 242 -44.50 23.27 -7.39
N SER A 243 -45.60 23.94 -7.68
CA SER A 243 -46.37 24.70 -6.68
C SER A 243 -46.91 23.78 -5.59
N VAL A 244 -46.78 24.19 -4.33
CA VAL A 244 -47.24 23.40 -3.16
C VAL A 244 -48.09 24.22 -2.20
N LYS A 245 -48.98 23.53 -1.48
CA LYS A 245 -49.83 24.06 -0.41
C LYS A 245 -49.77 23.17 0.83
N GLU A 246 -50.19 23.73 1.96
CA GLU A 246 -50.37 22.95 3.19
C GLU A 246 -51.40 21.83 2.97
N GLY A 247 -51.08 20.63 3.44
CA GLY A 247 -51.86 19.42 3.21
C GLY A 247 -51.47 18.62 1.97
N ASP A 248 -50.71 19.19 1.03
CA ASP A 248 -50.26 18.46 -0.17
C ASP A 248 -49.30 17.32 0.21
N ARG A 249 -49.40 16.21 -0.53
CA ARG A 249 -48.41 15.14 -0.48
C ARG A 249 -47.15 15.61 -1.18
N VAL A 250 -46.01 15.45 -0.52
CA VAL A 250 -44.70 15.77 -1.07
C VAL A 250 -43.74 14.63 -0.85
N ILE A 251 -42.81 14.50 -1.79
CA ILE A 251 -41.67 13.61 -1.68
C ILE A 251 -40.48 14.46 -1.23
N VAL A 252 -39.87 14.09 -0.10
CA VAL A 252 -38.71 14.80 0.45
C VAL A 252 -37.50 13.88 0.43
N ALA A 253 -36.39 14.37 -0.09
CA ALA A 253 -35.09 13.73 -0.04
C ALA A 253 -34.18 14.46 0.96
N PRO A 254 -34.01 13.96 2.21
CA PRO A 254 -33.16 14.62 3.19
C PRO A 254 -31.68 14.62 2.74
N GLY A 255 -31.03 15.79 2.82
CA GLY A 255 -29.60 15.95 2.55
C GLY A 255 -29.23 16.60 1.21
N VAL A 256 -30.20 16.93 0.34
CA VAL A 256 -29.93 17.72 -0.87
C VAL A 256 -30.43 19.15 -0.69
N GLY A 257 -29.50 20.07 -0.46
CA GLY A 257 -29.84 21.48 -0.39
C GLY A 257 -30.21 22.03 -1.77
N CYS A 258 -31.46 22.45 -1.99
CA CYS A 258 -31.87 23.13 -3.21
C CYS A 258 -31.58 24.65 -3.20
N GLY A 259 -31.16 25.20 -2.05
CA GLY A 259 -30.86 26.63 -1.88
C GLY A 259 -32.07 27.56 -1.93
N ARG A 260 -33.29 27.02 -2.11
CA ARG A 260 -34.53 27.78 -2.31
C ARG A 260 -35.66 27.37 -1.36
N CYS A 261 -35.49 26.30 -0.58
CA CYS A 261 -36.47 25.86 0.41
C CYS A 261 -36.09 26.33 1.83
N TYR A 262 -37.08 26.30 2.74
CA TYR A 262 -36.92 26.64 4.16
C TYR A 262 -35.74 25.92 4.84
N TRP A 263 -35.52 24.63 4.54
CA TRP A 263 -34.41 23.84 5.09
C TRP A 263 -33.01 24.28 4.63
N CYS A 264 -32.90 25.06 3.55
CA CYS A 264 -31.61 25.58 3.04
C CYS A 264 -31.36 27.03 3.44
N LEU A 265 -32.39 27.75 3.90
CA LEU A 265 -32.37 29.19 4.20
C LEU A 265 -32.38 29.48 5.71
N ILE A 266 -32.36 28.43 6.54
CA ILE A 266 -32.06 28.47 7.98
C ILE A 266 -30.63 27.98 8.16
#